data_AF-X1VJM9-F1
#
_entry.id   AF-X1VJM9-F1
#
_cell.length_a   1.000
_cell.length_b   1.000
_cell.length_c   1.000
_cell.angle_alpha   90.00
_cell.angle_beta   90.00
_cell.angle_gamma   90.00
#
_symmetry.space_group_name_H-M   'P 1'
#
loop_
_entity.id
_entity.type
_entity.pdbx_description
1 polymer ?
#
loop_
_entity_poly.entity_id
_entity_poly.type
_entity_poly.pdbx_seq_one_letter_code
_entity_poly.pdbx_strand_id
1 'polypeptide(L)'
;MADFTELGKKALQMIAELVNKEPLSVISITRDGDKWVVLTEVLERKSVPDTQNIIGIYQLTFSKGKDLLGYRRTELRRKGDMGEETIAEVE
;
A
#
# COMPACT_ATOMS: atom_id res chain seq x y z
N MET A 1 4.15 11.86 -19.21
CA MET A 1 4.16 11.92 -17.73
C MET A 1 3.61 10.59 -17.22
N ALA A 2 4.21 9.96 -16.22
CA ALA A 2 3.62 8.75 -15.66
C ALA A 2 2.31 9.13 -14.96
N ASP A 3 1.19 8.50 -15.32
CA ASP A 3 -0.07 8.74 -14.62
C ASP A 3 -0.07 7.97 -13.29
N PHE A 4 0.26 8.70 -12.22
CA PHE A 4 0.24 8.19 -10.85
C PHE A 4 -1.16 7.78 -10.39
N THR A 5 -2.21 8.38 -10.95
CA THR A 5 -3.60 8.07 -10.60
C THR A 5 -3.94 6.66 -11.05
N GLU A 6 -3.57 6.29 -12.28
CA GLU A 6 -3.77 4.93 -12.79
C GLU A 6 -2.98 3.89 -12.00
N LEU A 7 -1.71 4.19 -11.69
CA LEU A 7 -0.87 3.28 -10.92
C LEU A 7 -1.42 3.05 -9.51
N GLY A 8 -1.86 4.12 -8.84
CA GLY A 8 -2.51 4.02 -7.53
C GLY A 8 -3.78 3.18 -7.56
N LYS A 9 -4.66 3.39 -8.54
CA LYS A 9 -5.87 2.57 -8.73
C LYS A 9 -5.54 1.09 -8.95
N LYS A 10 -4.54 0.82 -9.80
CA LYS A 10 -4.07 -0.55 -10.07
C LYS A 10 -3.53 -1.21 -8.80
N ALA A 11 -2.76 -0.48 -7.98
CA ALA A 11 -2.24 -0.99 -6.73
C ALA A 11 -3.34 -1.34 -5.72
N LEU A 12 -4.36 -0.48 -5.57
CA LEU A 12 -5.52 -0.76 -4.70
C LEU A 12 -6.30 -1.98 -5.15
N GLN A 13 -6.54 -2.13 -6.46
CA GLN A 13 -7.23 -3.31 -7.00
C GLN A 13 -6.43 -4.59 -6.73
N MET A 14 -5.15 -4.59 -7.10
CA MET A 14 -4.30 -5.79 -6.97
C MET A 14 -4.13 -6.21 -5.52
N ILE A 15 -3.91 -5.26 -4.60
CA ILE A 15 -3.73 -5.64 -3.19
C ILE A 15 -5.02 -6.20 -2.60
N ALA A 16 -6.18 -5.65 -2.94
CA ALA A 16 -7.47 -6.15 -2.50
C ALA A 16 -7.67 -7.62 -2.90
N GLU A 17 -7.36 -7.94 -4.15
CA GLU A 17 -7.46 -9.29 -4.71
C GLU A 17 -6.45 -10.26 -4.05
N LEU A 18 -5.20 -9.81 -3.85
CA LEU A 18 -4.13 -10.65 -3.31
C LEU A 18 -4.32 -11.03 -1.84
N VAL A 19 -4.77 -10.07 -1.02
CA VAL A 19 -4.92 -10.30 0.42
C VAL A 19 -6.35 -10.63 0.84
N ASN A 20 -7.31 -10.49 -0.09
CA ASN A 20 -8.75 -10.63 0.16
C ASN A 20 -9.24 -9.74 1.31
N LYS A 21 -8.86 -8.46 1.28
CA LYS A 21 -9.20 -7.44 2.30
C LYS A 21 -9.50 -6.08 1.66
N GLU A 22 -10.15 -5.21 2.42
CA GLU A 22 -10.51 -3.87 1.98
C GLU A 22 -9.26 -2.96 1.95
N PRO A 23 -8.83 -2.48 0.77
CA PRO A 23 -7.84 -1.43 0.68
C PRO A 23 -8.47 -0.08 1.08
N LEU A 24 -7.75 0.73 1.82
CA LEU A 24 -8.21 2.02 2.32
C LEU A 24 -7.68 3.18 1.47
N SER A 25 -6.38 3.20 1.20
CA SER A 25 -5.73 4.34 0.58
C SER A 25 -4.39 3.98 -0.07
N VAL A 26 -3.92 4.85 -0.97
CA VAL A 26 -2.52 4.89 -1.40
C VAL A 26 -1.84 5.98 -0.58
N ILE A 27 -0.75 5.64 0.12
CA ILE A 27 -0.02 6.59 0.98
C ILE A 27 1.32 7.03 0.40
N SER A 28 1.88 6.25 -0.54
CA SER A 28 3.11 6.63 -1.24
C SER A 28 3.16 6.02 -2.64
N ILE A 29 3.71 6.77 -3.59
CA ILE A 29 4.14 6.29 -4.91
C ILE A 29 5.52 6.88 -5.15
N THR A 30 6.53 6.02 -5.24
CA THR A 30 7.91 6.41 -5.45
C THR A 30 8.49 5.67 -6.66
N ARG A 31 9.39 6.33 -7.38
CA ARG A 31 10.18 5.67 -8.42
C ARG A 31 11.50 5.22 -7.83
N ASP A 32 11.85 3.96 -8.08
CA ASP A 32 13.09 3.34 -7.65
C ASP A 32 13.80 2.73 -8.86
N GLY A 33 14.73 3.48 -9.45
CA GLY A 33 15.32 3.17 -10.75
C GLY A 33 14.27 2.97 -11.86
N ASP A 34 14.17 1.74 -12.36
CA ASP A 34 13.19 1.31 -13.37
C ASP A 34 11.96 0.60 -12.77
N LYS A 35 11.76 0.71 -11.46
CA LYS A 35 10.60 0.17 -10.75
C LYS A 35 9.77 1.30 -10.15
N TRP A 36 8.51 0.97 -9.87
CA TRP A 36 7.65 1.78 -9.02
C TRP A 36 7.43 1.05 -7.71
N VAL A 37 7.48 1.78 -6.61
CA VAL A 37 7.13 1.27 -5.28
C VAL A 37 5.89 2.03 -4.82
N VAL A 38 4.84 1.30 -4.49
CA VAL A 38 3.56 1.86 -4.05
C VAL A 38 3.26 1.32 -2.66
N LEU A 39 2.97 2.21 -1.72
CA LEU A 39 2.50 1.84 -0.39
C LEU A 39 0.99 2.04 -0.30
N THR A 40 0.28 1.02 0.19
CA THR A 40 -1.16 1.06 0.41
C THR A 40 -1.51 0.70 1.85
N GLU A 41 -2.60 1.31 2.34
CA GLU A 41 -3.22 0.91 3.59
C GLU A 41 -4.33 -0.10 3.32
N VAL A 42 -4.41 -1.12 4.18
CA VAL A 42 -5.43 -2.18 4.09
C VAL A 42 -6.04 -2.40 5.47
N LEU A 43 -7.36 -2.54 5.54
CA LEU A 43 -8.05 -2.89 6.77
C LEU A 43 -7.83 -4.37 7.09
N GLU A 44 -6.97 -4.63 8.07
CA GLU A 44 -6.58 -5.98 8.47
C GLU A 44 -7.61 -6.63 9.39
N ARG A 45 -8.18 -5.81 10.29
CA ARG A 45 -9.22 -6.21 11.23
C ARG A 45 -10.05 -5.00 11.66
N LYS A 46 -11.37 -5.15 11.61
CA LYS A 46 -12.33 -4.15 12.10
C LYS A 46 -12.55 -4.30 13.62
N SER A 47 -12.73 -3.18 14.32
CA SER A 47 -13.01 -3.10 15.76
C SER A 47 -14.14 -2.10 16.04
N VAL A 48 -14.72 -2.14 17.24
CA VAL A 48 -15.67 -1.14 17.75
C VAL A 48 -15.13 -0.61 19.09
N PRO A 49 -14.83 0.70 19.22
CA PRO A 49 -14.94 1.74 18.19
C PRO A 49 -13.94 1.52 17.02
N ASP A 50 -14.22 2.14 15.88
CA ASP A 50 -13.40 2.00 14.67
C ASP A 50 -11.98 2.58 14.82
N THR A 51 -11.78 3.45 15.82
CA THR A 51 -10.48 3.92 16.32
C THR A 51 -9.58 2.80 16.84
N GLN A 52 -10.04 1.56 16.89
CA GLN A 52 -9.21 0.39 17.23
C GLN A 52 -9.03 -0.57 16.06
N ASN A 53 -9.38 -0.17 14.83
CA ASN A 53 -9.12 -0.97 13.64
C ASN A 53 -7.63 -1.25 13.50
N ILE A 54 -7.28 -2.43 12.99
CA ILE A 54 -5.90 -2.76 12.62
C ILE A 54 -5.73 -2.42 11.14
N ILE A 55 -4.73 -1.60 10.84
CA ILE A 55 -4.34 -1.20 9.49
C ILE A 55 -3.01 -1.88 9.16
N GLY A 56 -2.93 -2.51 8.01
CA GLY A 56 -1.69 -3.03 7.44
C GLY A 56 -1.16 -2.10 6.37
N ILE A 57 0.16 -1.91 6.33
CA ILE A 57 0.82 -1.22 5.24
C ILE A 57 1.44 -2.25 4.32
N TYR A 58 1.10 -2.16 3.05
CA TYR A 58 1.59 -3.06 2.01
C TYR A 58 2.42 -2.30 1.00
N GLN A 59 3.62 -2.83 0.75
CA GLN A 59 4.47 -2.38 -0.33
C GLN A 59 4.22 -3.26 -1.56
N LEU A 60 3.86 -2.63 -2.67
CA LEU A 60 3.77 -3.25 -3.97
C LEU A 60 4.87 -2.70 -4.87
N THR A 61 5.61 -3.59 -5.52
CA THR A 61 6.67 -3.21 -6.45
C THR A 61 6.21 -3.53 -7.86
N PHE A 62 6.27 -2.55 -8.75
CA PHE A 62 5.92 -2.68 -10.16
C PHE A 62 7.13 -2.46 -11.06
N SER A 63 7.13 -3.06 -12.24
CA SER A 63 8.06 -2.73 -13.32
C SER A 63 7.78 -1.33 -13.86
N LYS A 64 8.69 -0.77 -14.67
CA LYS A 64 8.47 0.46 -15.44
C LYS A 64 7.17 0.43 -16.26
N GLY A 65 6.79 -0.76 -16.76
CA GLY A 65 5.56 -1.04 -17.50
C GLY A 65 4.29 -1.14 -16.63
N LYS A 66 4.41 -0.89 -15.32
CA LYS A 66 3.36 -1.02 -14.31
C LYS A 66 2.89 -2.47 -14.09
N ASP A 67 3.71 -3.48 -14.40
CA ASP A 67 3.41 -4.88 -14.07
C ASP A 67 3.85 -5.20 -12.64
N LEU A 68 3.02 -5.93 -11.89
CA LEU A 68 3.34 -6.26 -10.50
C LEU A 68 4.50 -7.27 -10.46
N LEU A 69 5.59 -6.90 -9.80
CA LEU A 69 6.77 -7.74 -9.59
C LEU A 69 6.72 -8.46 -8.23
N GLY A 70 6.05 -7.87 -7.24
CA GLY A 70 5.90 -8.47 -5.92
C GLY A 70 5.16 -7.57 -4.95
N TYR A 71 4.79 -8.13 -3.79
CA TYR A 71 4.23 -7.37 -2.69
C TYR A 71 4.66 -7.96 -1.35
N ARG A 72 4.64 -7.14 -0.30
CA ARG A 72 4.85 -7.57 1.09
C ARG A 72 4.10 -6.66 2.05
N ARG A 73 3.67 -7.19 3.20
CA ARG A 73 3.21 -6.36 4.33
C ARG A 73 4.44 -5.89 5.10
N THR A 74 4.61 -4.58 5.23
CA THR A 74 5.74 -3.97 5.92
C THR A 74 5.41 -3.62 7.36
N GLU A 75 4.14 -3.32 7.66
CA GLU A 75 3.72 -2.85 8.99
C GLU A 75 2.30 -3.29 9.35
N LEU A 76 2.02 -3.37 10.66
CA LEU A 76 0.69 -3.44 11.26
C LEU A 76 0.59 -2.40 12.37
N ARG A 77 -0.45 -1.58 12.35
CA ARG A 77 -0.69 -0.53 13.36
C ARG A 77 -2.16 -0.42 13.73
N ARG A 78 -2.50 0.22 14.85
CA ARG A 78 -3.90 0.57 15.14
C ARG A 78 -4.25 1.91 14.49
N LYS A 79 -5.51 2.05 14.09
CA LYS A 79 -6.03 3.30 13.54
C LYS A 79 -5.94 4.40 14.61
N GLY A 80 -5.22 5.48 14.32
CA GLY A 80 -5.04 6.59 15.25
C GLY A 80 -3.74 6.54 16.05
N ASP A 81 -2.98 5.45 16.00
CA ASP A 81 -1.57 5.49 16.38
C ASP A 81 -0.86 6.45 15.40
N MET A 82 -0.09 7.41 15.93
CA MET A 82 0.88 8.12 15.11
C MET A 82 1.96 7.11 14.73
N GLY A 83 1.85 6.59 13.50
CA GLY A 83 2.90 5.76 12.93
C GLY A 83 4.15 6.59 12.65
N GLU A 84 5.29 5.92 12.52
CA GLU A 84 6.44 6.53 11.86
C GLU A 84 6.07 6.82 10.39
N GLU A 85 6.71 7.82 9.77
CA GLU A 85 6.51 8.07 8.34
C GLU A 85 6.97 6.82 7.57
N THR A 86 6.01 6.03 7.06
CA THR A 86 6.34 4.88 6.24
C THR A 86 6.77 5.35 4.86
N ILE A 87 8.09 5.43 4.68
CA ILE A 87 8.72 5.64 3.40
C ILE A 87 8.86 4.32 2.66
N ALA A 88 8.71 4.37 1.33
CA ALA A 88 9.07 3.25 0.49
C ALA A 88 10.58 3.00 0.67
N GLU A 89 10.94 1.80 1.11
CA GLU A 89 12.34 1.36 1.01
C GLU A 89 12.65 1.22 -0.48
N VAL A 90 13.55 2.10 -0.96
CA VAL A 90 14.08 2.13 -2.32
C VAL A 90 15.54 1.66 -2.26
N GLU A 91 15.95 0.79 -3.18
CA GLU A 91 17.30 0.20 -3.21
C GLU A 91 18.24 0.92 -4.21
#